data_AF-A0A9E0MNR8-F1
#
_entry.id   AF-A0A9E0MNR8-F1
#
_cell.length_a   1.000
_cell.length_b   1.000
_cell.length_c   1.000
_cell.angle_alpha   90.00
_cell.angle_beta   90.00
_cell.angle_gamma   90.00
#
_symmetry.space_group_name_H-M   'P 1'
#
loop_
_entity.id
_entity.type
_entity.pdbx_description
1 polymer ?
#
loop_
_entity_poly.entity_id
_entity_poly.type
_entity_poly.pdbx_seq_one_letter_code
_entity_poly.pdbx_strand_id
1 'polypeptide(L)'
;AALTASSALLASGCADRAADSDLAPGLAPPSCAMTFTPYRIVDLDLPTARPFGGLDLDGDPDDRIDGGLDNQLGALHATIVGASESWNVNPAIERHLSEDLIWVLEVGRCTDGGDEVRVMLSRARDADADGALELVTRGVPAVGTRGPRITALHGIADVPTGYLTDGGGSFATDTWQRAFAVGVDLIDDGTFLTGTLGFAIGRLPDGALAPLAAYATTTLDEDSGIAELWRDEDVDGDGVISTAEVRPMVDILMRPDLDLGACDDDTCYRIFGDDDVRDRASVGVTIVAGPTVLE
;
A
#
# COMPACT_ATOMS: atom_id res chain seq x y z
N ALA A 1 -27.76 -2.91 -48.57
CA ALA A 1 -26.98 -3.99 -47.96
C ALA A 1 -26.64 -3.55 -46.55
N ALA A 2 -27.36 -4.08 -45.57
CA ALA A 2 -27.17 -3.78 -44.15
C ALA A 2 -26.15 -4.79 -43.59
N LEU A 3 -25.06 -4.31 -43.01
CA LEU A 3 -24.11 -5.11 -42.25
C LEU A 3 -24.43 -4.95 -40.77
N THR A 4 -25.16 -5.92 -40.23
CA THR A 4 -25.34 -6.11 -38.80
C THR A 4 -24.03 -6.61 -38.20
N ALA A 5 -23.33 -5.75 -37.44
CA ALA A 5 -22.24 -6.17 -36.58
C ALA A 5 -22.84 -6.90 -35.38
N SER A 6 -22.46 -8.17 -35.23
CA SER A 6 -22.83 -8.98 -34.07
C SER A 6 -22.01 -8.53 -32.87
N SER A 7 -22.71 -8.07 -31.83
CA SER A 7 -22.16 -7.92 -30.49
C SER A 7 -21.80 -9.31 -29.96
N ALA A 8 -20.51 -9.60 -29.87
CA ALA A 8 -20.04 -10.74 -29.10
C ALA A 8 -20.23 -10.40 -27.62
N LEU A 9 -21.14 -11.11 -26.96
CA LEU A 9 -21.20 -11.17 -25.51
C LEU A 9 -19.84 -11.68 -25.02
N LEU A 10 -19.08 -10.84 -24.33
CA LEU A 10 -17.99 -11.28 -23.47
C LEU A 10 -18.62 -12.08 -22.33
N ALA A 11 -18.29 -13.36 -22.29
CA ALA A 11 -18.76 -14.29 -21.29
C ALA A 11 -18.27 -13.84 -19.91
N SER A 12 -19.23 -13.57 -19.03
CA SER A 12 -19.03 -13.46 -17.59
C SER A 12 -18.60 -14.83 -17.05
N GLY A 13 -17.30 -15.03 -16.92
CA GLY A 13 -16.74 -16.09 -16.09
C GLY A 13 -16.85 -15.68 -14.62
N CYS A 14 -18.03 -15.83 -14.02
CA CYS A 14 -18.12 -15.89 -12.56
C CYS A 14 -17.49 -17.22 -12.15
N ALA A 15 -16.21 -17.21 -11.82
CA ALA A 15 -15.64 -18.31 -11.07
C ALA A 15 -16.29 -18.27 -9.69
N ASP A 16 -17.23 -19.18 -9.43
CA ASP A 16 -17.65 -19.55 -8.08
C ASP A 16 -16.44 -20.16 -7.37
N ARG A 17 -15.49 -19.30 -6.93
CA ARG A 17 -14.49 -19.70 -5.95
C ARG A 17 -15.23 -19.81 -4.62
N ALA A 18 -15.64 -21.04 -4.30
CA ALA A 18 -16.04 -21.39 -2.95
C ALA A 18 -14.97 -20.86 -1.99
N ALA A 19 -15.41 -20.25 -0.90
CA ALA A 19 -14.55 -19.77 0.17
C ALA A 19 -13.86 -20.95 0.88
N ASP A 20 -12.95 -21.64 0.21
CA ASP A 20 -12.15 -22.72 0.77
C ASP A 20 -11.10 -22.09 1.71
N SER A 21 -11.52 -21.97 2.97
CA SER A 21 -10.83 -22.31 4.23
C SER A 21 -9.35 -21.99 4.47
N ASP A 22 -8.65 -21.24 3.62
CA ASP A 22 -7.29 -20.73 3.89
C ASP A 22 -7.35 -19.33 4.51
N LEU A 23 -8.27 -19.11 5.45
CA LEU A 23 -8.24 -17.91 6.26
C LEU A 23 -7.01 -17.98 7.15
N ALA A 24 -6.25 -16.88 7.20
CA ALA A 24 -5.09 -16.80 8.07
C ALA A 24 -5.47 -17.15 9.53
N PRO A 25 -4.53 -17.71 10.31
CA PRO A 25 -4.79 -18.14 11.67
C PRO A 25 -5.46 -17.02 12.48
N GLY A 26 -6.61 -17.33 13.08
CA GLY A 26 -7.33 -16.39 13.96
C GLY A 26 -8.45 -15.59 13.30
N LEU A 27 -8.60 -15.60 11.97
CA LEU A 27 -9.73 -14.93 11.31
C LEU A 27 -10.98 -15.82 11.29
N ALA A 28 -12.11 -15.31 11.78
CA ALA A 28 -13.38 -16.03 11.75
C ALA A 28 -13.84 -16.32 10.30
N PRO A 29 -14.53 -17.44 10.04
CA PRO A 29 -15.15 -17.69 8.74
C PRO A 29 -16.17 -16.60 8.40
N PRO A 30 -16.44 -16.34 7.09
CA PRO A 30 -17.51 -15.44 6.68
C PRO A 30 -18.84 -15.78 7.36
N SER A 31 -19.59 -14.76 7.76
CA SER A 31 -20.94 -14.91 8.31
C SER A 31 -21.98 -15.36 7.26
N CYS A 32 -21.59 -15.42 6.00
CA CYS A 32 -22.46 -15.54 4.83
C CYS A 32 -21.73 -16.22 3.65
N ALA A 33 -22.49 -16.67 2.65
CA ALA A 33 -21.92 -17.02 1.35
C ALA A 33 -21.40 -15.76 0.63
N MET A 34 -20.11 -15.73 0.29
CA MET A 34 -19.46 -14.58 -0.35
C MET A 34 -19.10 -14.83 -1.81
N THR A 35 -19.24 -13.79 -2.64
CA THR A 35 -18.61 -13.71 -3.96
C THR A 35 -17.48 -12.69 -3.91
N PHE A 36 -16.30 -13.07 -4.40
CA PHE A 36 -15.13 -12.20 -4.49
C PHE A 36 -14.97 -11.68 -5.91
N THR A 37 -14.85 -10.35 -6.03
CA THR A 37 -14.55 -9.68 -7.30
C THR A 37 -13.13 -9.12 -7.25
N PRO A 38 -12.24 -9.47 -8.19
CA PRO A 38 -10.89 -8.95 -8.23
C PRO A 38 -10.78 -7.63 -9.01
N TYR A 39 -9.91 -6.74 -8.53
CA TYR A 39 -9.59 -5.44 -9.12
C TYR A 39 -8.08 -5.22 -9.09
N ARG A 40 -7.46 -4.86 -10.20
CA ARG A 40 -6.05 -4.46 -10.25
C ARG A 40 -5.95 -2.98 -9.90
N ILE A 41 -5.03 -2.61 -9.00
CA ILE A 41 -4.66 -1.21 -8.77
C ILE A 41 -3.94 -0.71 -10.02
N VAL A 42 -4.47 0.34 -10.62
CA VAL A 42 -3.98 0.94 -11.88
C VAL A 42 -3.46 2.36 -11.70
N ASP A 43 -3.80 2.99 -10.58
CA ASP A 43 -3.30 4.30 -10.20
C ASP A 43 -3.12 4.33 -8.67
N LEU A 44 -2.08 5.00 -8.22
CA LEU A 44 -1.73 5.16 -6.81
C LEU A 44 -1.05 6.51 -6.60
N ASP A 45 -1.61 7.30 -5.68
CA ASP A 45 -1.08 8.60 -5.29
C ASP A 45 -0.66 8.58 -3.82
N LEU A 46 0.64 8.82 -3.59
CA LEU A 46 1.18 9.13 -2.27
C LEU A 46 1.00 10.63 -2.01
N PRO A 47 0.44 11.02 -0.86
CA PRO A 47 0.24 12.44 -0.56
C PRO A 47 1.58 13.19 -0.45
N THR A 48 1.77 14.26 -1.22
CA THR A 48 3.04 15.05 -1.27
C THR A 48 2.96 16.47 -0.66
N ALA A 49 1.78 17.05 -0.38
CA ALA A 49 1.58 18.24 0.49
C ALA A 49 0.58 18.09 1.68
N ARG A 50 0.90 18.67 2.86
CA ARG A 50 0.12 18.55 4.13
C ARG A 50 -1.30 19.13 4.00
N PRO A 51 -2.31 18.68 4.79
CA PRO A 51 -2.33 17.57 5.76
C PRO A 51 -2.87 16.27 5.12
N PHE A 52 -2.30 15.11 5.43
CA PHE A 52 -2.16 14.02 4.44
C PHE A 52 -3.12 12.84 4.55
N GLY A 53 -3.50 12.27 3.39
CA GLY A 53 -4.48 11.20 3.16
C GLY A 53 -4.16 9.80 3.68
N GLY A 54 -3.98 9.69 5.00
CA GLY A 54 -3.94 8.43 5.75
C GLY A 54 -5.31 7.87 6.12
N LEU A 55 -5.31 6.75 6.84
CA LEU A 55 -6.44 6.25 7.61
C LEU A 55 -6.00 6.16 9.06
N ASP A 56 -6.96 6.32 9.98
CA ASP A 56 -6.81 5.98 11.39
C ASP A 56 -6.86 4.45 11.53
N LEU A 57 -5.73 3.81 11.84
CA LEU A 57 -5.59 2.35 11.86
C LEU A 57 -5.65 1.74 13.26
N ASP A 58 -5.32 2.49 14.31
CA ASP A 58 -5.36 2.04 15.70
C ASP A 58 -6.56 2.60 16.48
N GLY A 59 -7.23 3.62 15.94
CA GLY A 59 -8.40 4.24 16.57
C GLY A 59 -8.04 5.12 17.76
N ASP A 60 -6.78 5.55 17.91
CA ASP A 60 -6.32 6.35 19.04
C ASP A 60 -7.00 7.73 19.04
N PRO A 61 -7.83 8.05 20.05
CA PRO A 61 -8.47 9.35 20.15
C PRO A 61 -7.48 10.53 20.33
N ASP A 62 -6.21 10.28 20.68
CA ASP A 62 -5.17 11.29 20.88
C ASP A 62 -4.46 11.74 19.58
N ASP A 63 -4.73 11.12 18.42
CA ASP A 63 -4.19 11.57 17.12
C ASP A 63 -4.75 12.90 16.60
N ARG A 64 -5.54 13.58 17.44
CA ARG A 64 -6.15 14.88 17.17
C ARG A 64 -5.18 16.03 16.93
N ILE A 65 -3.88 15.85 17.20
CA ILE A 65 -2.90 16.95 17.08
C ILE A 65 -2.51 17.22 15.61
N ASP A 66 -2.63 16.24 14.70
CA ASP A 66 -2.31 16.39 13.27
C ASP A 66 -3.45 15.97 12.30
N GLY A 67 -4.65 15.73 12.83
CA GLY A 67 -5.83 15.39 12.05
C GLY A 67 -6.25 13.92 12.11
N GLY A 68 -5.59 13.10 12.93
CA GLY A 68 -6.05 11.74 13.21
C GLY A 68 -5.69 10.69 12.17
N LEU A 69 -4.74 10.94 11.27
CA LEU A 69 -4.48 10.07 10.12
C LEU A 69 -3.03 9.59 10.10
N ASP A 70 -2.86 8.28 9.93
CA ASP A 70 -1.56 7.63 9.90
C ASP A 70 -0.95 7.70 8.49
N ASN A 71 0.12 8.50 8.32
CA ASN A 71 0.84 8.58 7.05
C ASN A 71 2.31 9.07 7.13
N GLN A 72 3.14 8.45 7.97
CA GLN A 72 4.54 8.87 8.15
C GLN A 72 5.39 8.75 6.88
N LEU A 73 5.14 7.75 6.04
CA LEU A 73 5.83 7.66 4.75
C LEU A 73 5.48 8.85 3.86
N GLY A 74 4.20 9.26 3.82
CA GLY A 74 3.79 10.50 3.14
C GLY A 74 4.50 11.74 3.69
N ALA A 75 4.70 11.82 5.01
CA ALA A 75 5.46 12.91 5.64
C ALA A 75 6.95 12.91 5.23
N LEU A 76 7.58 11.75 5.11
CA LEU A 76 8.93 11.61 4.55
C LEU A 76 8.97 12.12 3.10
N HIS A 77 8.04 11.66 2.25
CA HIS A 77 7.98 12.12 0.86
C HIS A 77 7.83 13.62 0.75
N ALA A 78 6.91 14.21 1.51
CA ALA A 78 6.69 15.65 1.51
C ALA A 78 7.92 16.45 1.92
N THR A 79 8.69 15.93 2.90
CA THR A 79 9.94 16.54 3.33
C THR A 79 10.95 16.55 2.18
N ILE A 80 11.15 15.42 1.51
CA ILE A 80 12.13 15.30 0.42
C ILE A 80 11.68 16.10 -0.81
N VAL A 81 10.40 16.00 -1.21
CA VAL A 81 9.80 16.80 -2.31
C VAL A 81 9.98 18.30 -2.07
N GLY A 82 9.78 18.74 -0.82
CA GLY A 82 9.96 20.15 -0.44
C GLY A 82 11.40 20.66 -0.61
N ALA A 83 12.38 19.75 -0.59
CA ALA A 83 13.79 20.07 -0.84
C ALA A 83 14.23 19.76 -2.28
N SER A 84 13.51 18.90 -2.99
CA SER A 84 13.85 18.42 -4.33
C SER A 84 12.61 18.00 -5.13
N GLU A 85 12.18 18.84 -6.07
CA GLU A 85 11.04 18.54 -6.95
C GLU A 85 11.29 17.34 -7.88
N SER A 86 12.56 17.01 -8.14
CA SER A 86 12.95 15.82 -8.92
C SER A 86 12.72 14.51 -8.18
N TRP A 87 12.55 14.54 -6.85
CA TRP A 87 12.08 13.40 -6.08
C TRP A 87 10.55 13.39 -6.07
N ASN A 88 9.95 12.80 -7.09
CA ASN A 88 8.49 12.68 -7.19
C ASN A 88 8.08 11.22 -7.46
N VAL A 89 7.58 10.58 -6.41
CA VAL A 89 7.27 9.14 -6.40
C VAL A 89 6.03 8.79 -7.23
N ASN A 90 5.05 9.68 -7.39
CA ASN A 90 3.76 9.31 -8.01
C ASN A 90 3.91 8.96 -9.50
N PRO A 91 4.60 9.76 -10.35
CA PRO A 91 4.88 9.36 -11.73
C PRO A 91 5.73 8.07 -11.85
N ALA A 92 6.62 7.83 -10.89
CA ALA A 92 7.43 6.62 -10.86
C ALA A 92 6.57 5.38 -10.58
N ILE A 93 5.70 5.45 -9.56
CA ILE A 93 4.75 4.38 -9.23
C ILE A 93 3.79 4.12 -10.38
N GLU A 94 3.25 5.16 -11.04
CA GLU A 94 2.36 5.00 -12.19
C GLU A 94 3.01 4.16 -13.29
N ARG A 95 4.28 4.44 -13.62
CA ARG A 95 5.05 3.64 -14.58
C ARG A 95 5.21 2.20 -14.10
N HIS A 96 5.59 1.98 -12.84
CA HIS A 96 5.74 0.63 -12.28
C HIS A 96 4.42 -0.15 -12.28
N LEU A 97 3.31 0.48 -11.93
CA LEU A 97 1.97 -0.13 -11.99
C LEU A 97 1.62 -0.60 -13.41
N SER A 98 2.12 0.08 -14.44
CA SER A 98 1.92 -0.29 -15.84
C SER A 98 2.87 -1.38 -16.34
N GLU A 99 4.02 -1.57 -15.70
CA GLU A 99 5.11 -2.43 -16.18
C GLU A 99 5.27 -3.72 -15.37
N ASP A 100 5.54 -3.61 -14.06
CA ASP A 100 6.04 -4.72 -13.24
C ASP A 100 5.43 -4.82 -11.83
N LEU A 101 4.82 -3.75 -11.32
CA LEU A 101 4.13 -3.73 -10.04
C LEU A 101 2.65 -4.13 -10.23
N ILE A 102 2.31 -5.36 -9.85
CA ILE A 102 0.93 -5.86 -9.92
C ILE A 102 0.38 -6.10 -8.51
N TRP A 103 -0.50 -5.20 -8.08
CA TRP A 103 -1.19 -5.24 -6.80
C TRP A 103 -2.69 -5.39 -7.02
N VAL A 104 -3.30 -6.42 -6.41
CA VAL A 104 -4.69 -6.81 -6.67
C VAL A 104 -5.50 -6.73 -5.39
N LEU A 105 -6.66 -6.10 -5.50
CA LEU A 105 -7.68 -6.00 -4.46
C LEU A 105 -8.83 -6.96 -4.78
N GLU A 106 -9.14 -7.88 -3.88
CA GLU A 106 -10.30 -8.78 -3.97
C GLU A 106 -11.37 -8.34 -2.97
N VAL A 107 -12.57 -8.01 -3.47
CA VAL A 107 -13.71 -7.58 -2.63
C VAL A 107 -14.75 -8.70 -2.54
N GLY A 108 -14.79 -9.35 -1.39
CA GLY A 108 -15.80 -10.33 -0.99
C GLY A 108 -17.06 -9.65 -0.45
N ARG A 109 -18.23 -9.98 -1.00
CA ARG A 109 -19.53 -9.48 -0.52
C ARG A 109 -20.50 -10.62 -0.29
N CYS A 110 -21.27 -10.54 0.80
CA CYS A 110 -22.35 -11.48 1.07
C CYS A 110 -23.40 -11.51 -0.06
N THR A 111 -23.85 -12.71 -0.42
CA THR A 111 -24.85 -12.97 -1.46
C THR A 111 -26.19 -13.45 -0.94
N ASP A 112 -26.23 -13.94 0.30
CA ASP A 112 -27.41 -14.51 0.97
C ASP A 112 -28.09 -13.52 1.94
N GLY A 113 -27.73 -12.24 1.88
CA GLY A 113 -28.37 -11.16 2.64
C GLY A 113 -27.61 -10.67 3.87
N GLY A 114 -26.44 -11.23 4.17
CA GLY A 114 -25.51 -10.64 5.16
C GLY A 114 -24.99 -9.25 4.74
N ASP A 115 -24.50 -8.49 5.71
CA ASP A 115 -23.88 -7.17 5.51
C ASP A 115 -22.35 -7.20 5.56
N GLU A 116 -21.72 -8.35 5.78
CA GLU A 116 -20.26 -8.45 5.85
C GLU A 116 -19.60 -8.18 4.47
N VAL A 117 -18.51 -7.43 4.51
CA VAL A 117 -17.59 -7.22 3.38
C VAL A 117 -16.18 -7.62 3.82
N ARG A 118 -15.46 -8.30 2.93
CA ARG A 118 -14.05 -8.65 3.10
C ARG A 118 -13.24 -8.05 1.97
N VAL A 119 -12.19 -7.30 2.31
CA VAL A 119 -11.29 -6.71 1.31
C VAL A 119 -9.90 -7.27 1.51
N MET A 120 -9.40 -7.98 0.52
CA MET A 120 -8.08 -8.61 0.56
C MET A 120 -7.18 -7.94 -0.46
N LEU A 121 -5.93 -7.71 -0.07
CA LEU A 121 -4.93 -7.12 -0.96
C LEU A 121 -3.79 -8.11 -1.14
N SER A 122 -3.46 -8.39 -2.40
CA SER A 122 -2.59 -9.49 -2.80
C SER A 122 -1.56 -9.02 -3.81
N ARG A 123 -0.35 -9.57 -3.74
CA ARG A 123 0.65 -9.42 -4.81
C ARG A 123 0.32 -10.42 -5.91
N ALA A 124 0.32 -9.96 -7.15
CA ALA A 124 0.14 -10.83 -8.31
C ALA A 124 1.28 -10.65 -9.32
N ARG A 125 1.24 -11.44 -10.37
CA ARG A 125 2.06 -11.30 -11.57
C ARG A 125 1.24 -11.74 -12.79
N ASP A 126 1.73 -11.44 -13.98
CA ASP A 126 1.26 -12.00 -15.24
C ASP A 126 2.46 -12.74 -15.84
N ALA A 127 2.64 -14.00 -15.46
CA ALA A 127 3.89 -14.73 -15.70
C ALA A 127 4.13 -15.06 -17.18
N ASP A 128 3.07 -15.18 -17.97
CA ASP A 128 3.13 -15.55 -19.39
C ASP A 128 2.62 -14.45 -20.34
N ALA A 129 2.26 -13.28 -19.81
CA ALA A 129 1.84 -12.09 -20.54
C ALA A 129 0.54 -12.30 -21.34
N ASP A 130 -0.38 -13.14 -20.84
CA ASP A 130 -1.68 -13.38 -21.43
C ASP A 130 -2.78 -12.44 -20.91
N GLY A 131 -2.46 -11.64 -19.88
CA GLY A 131 -3.34 -10.66 -19.25
C GLY A 131 -4.16 -11.21 -18.08
N ALA A 132 -4.06 -12.51 -17.79
CA ALA A 132 -4.63 -13.13 -16.61
C ALA A 132 -3.58 -13.13 -15.48
N LEU A 133 -4.02 -12.80 -14.26
CA LEU A 133 -3.08 -12.59 -13.16
C LEU A 133 -3.02 -13.81 -12.24
N GLU A 134 -1.80 -14.23 -11.89
CA GLU A 134 -1.58 -15.26 -10.88
C GLU A 134 -1.13 -14.63 -9.56
N LEU A 135 -1.77 -15.06 -8.47
CA LEU A 135 -1.41 -14.59 -7.13
C LEU A 135 -0.03 -15.15 -6.72
N VAL A 136 0.86 -14.24 -6.34
CA VAL A 136 2.19 -14.57 -5.78
C VAL A 136 2.08 -14.71 -4.26
N THR A 137 1.49 -13.71 -3.62
CA THR A 137 1.19 -13.72 -2.19
C THR A 137 -0.24 -13.24 -1.98
N ARG A 138 -0.99 -13.98 -1.16
CA ARG A 138 -2.35 -13.59 -0.75
C ARG A 138 -2.29 -12.88 0.60
N GLY A 139 -2.98 -11.74 0.71
CA GLY A 139 -3.18 -11.05 1.97
C GLY A 139 -4.16 -11.75 2.91
N VAL A 140 -4.34 -11.20 4.10
CA VAL A 140 -5.45 -11.52 5.00
C VAL A 140 -6.51 -10.44 4.82
N PRO A 141 -7.79 -10.80 4.62
CA PRO A 141 -8.80 -9.80 4.35
C PRO A 141 -9.04 -8.91 5.56
N ALA A 142 -9.09 -7.61 5.29
CA ALA A 142 -9.74 -6.64 6.16
C ALA A 142 -11.25 -6.93 6.19
N VAL A 143 -11.87 -6.81 7.35
CA VAL A 143 -13.30 -7.10 7.55
C VAL A 143 -14.04 -5.81 7.86
N GLY A 144 -15.20 -5.65 7.24
CA GLY A 144 -16.06 -4.51 7.41
C GLY A 144 -17.52 -4.84 7.15
N THR A 145 -18.33 -3.79 7.07
CA THR A 145 -19.75 -3.88 6.75
C THR A 145 -20.06 -3.17 5.44
N ARG A 146 -21.12 -3.63 4.78
CA ARG A 146 -21.59 -3.12 3.52
C ARG A 146 -22.18 -1.74 3.74
N GLY A 147 -21.79 -0.80 2.89
CA GLY A 147 -22.31 0.55 2.89
C GLY A 147 -22.14 1.22 1.53
N PRO A 148 -22.54 2.51 1.43
CA PRO A 148 -22.22 3.33 0.26
C PRO A 148 -20.71 3.54 0.09
N ARG A 149 -19.96 3.48 1.20
CA ARG A 149 -18.51 3.27 1.23
C ARG A 149 -18.22 1.88 1.79
N ILE A 150 -17.17 1.26 1.29
CA ILE A 150 -16.61 0.02 1.80
C ILE A 150 -15.49 0.41 2.74
N THR A 151 -15.77 0.36 4.04
CA THR A 151 -14.77 0.56 5.07
C THR A 151 -14.51 -0.79 5.73
N ALA A 152 -13.26 -1.25 5.67
CA ALA A 152 -12.85 -2.50 6.29
C ALA A 152 -11.47 -2.33 6.92
N LEU A 153 -11.25 -2.99 8.06
CA LEU A 153 -10.03 -2.85 8.84
C LEU A 153 -9.45 -4.22 9.18
N HIS A 154 -8.24 -4.21 9.74
CA HIS A 154 -7.55 -5.39 10.28
C HIS A 154 -7.12 -6.40 9.22
N GLY A 155 -6.89 -5.94 7.98
CA GLY A 155 -6.25 -6.78 6.96
C GLY A 155 -4.74 -6.90 7.18
N ILE A 156 -4.11 -7.78 6.42
CA ILE A 156 -2.65 -7.86 6.28
C ILE A 156 -2.33 -8.01 4.80
N ALA A 157 -1.33 -7.29 4.31
CA ALA A 157 -0.90 -7.40 2.93
C ALA A 157 0.61 -7.12 2.82
N ASP A 158 1.19 -7.55 1.71
CA ASP A 158 2.53 -7.10 1.33
C ASP A 158 2.41 -5.72 0.66
N VAL A 159 3.26 -4.79 1.09
CA VAL A 159 3.37 -3.41 0.58
C VAL A 159 4.65 -3.28 -0.23
N PRO A 160 4.61 -2.70 -1.44
CA PRO A 160 5.77 -2.61 -2.34
C PRO A 160 6.73 -1.49 -1.94
N THR A 161 7.30 -1.55 -0.73
CA THR A 161 8.09 -0.47 -0.13
C THR A 161 9.28 0.01 -0.97
N GLY A 162 9.91 -0.86 -1.77
CA GLY A 162 11.00 -0.47 -2.67
C GLY A 162 10.54 0.37 -3.87
N TYR A 163 9.27 0.28 -4.25
CA TYR A 163 8.65 1.14 -5.27
C TYR A 163 8.14 2.44 -4.64
N LEU A 164 7.56 2.34 -3.43
CA LEU A 164 7.07 3.50 -2.69
C LEU A 164 8.19 4.46 -2.27
N THR A 165 9.45 4.03 -2.29
CA THR A 165 10.59 4.89 -1.98
C THR A 165 11.41 5.26 -3.20
N ASP A 166 11.01 4.90 -4.43
CA ASP A 166 11.73 5.27 -5.65
C ASP A 166 11.22 6.59 -6.22
N GLY A 167 11.54 7.70 -5.56
CA GLY A 167 11.12 9.02 -6.01
C GLY A 167 11.70 9.45 -7.37
N GLY A 168 12.79 8.82 -7.83
CA GLY A 168 13.40 9.08 -9.14
C GLY A 168 12.91 8.14 -10.26
N GLY A 169 12.15 7.09 -9.92
CA GLY A 169 11.67 6.09 -10.87
C GLY A 169 12.77 5.30 -11.59
N SER A 170 13.99 5.29 -11.07
CA SER A 170 15.14 4.66 -11.73
C SER A 170 15.82 3.61 -10.86
N PHE A 171 15.42 3.51 -9.60
CA PHE A 171 16.15 2.74 -8.59
C PHE A 171 15.25 1.77 -7.82
N ALA A 172 14.00 1.60 -8.24
CA ALA A 172 13.07 0.69 -7.60
C ALA A 172 13.69 -0.70 -7.41
N THR A 173 13.44 -1.25 -6.23
CA THR A 173 13.79 -2.62 -5.89
C THR A 173 12.50 -3.41 -5.68
N ASP A 174 12.54 -4.71 -5.98
CA ASP A 174 11.44 -5.64 -5.66
C ASP A 174 11.38 -5.96 -4.14
N THR A 175 11.42 -4.92 -3.31
CA THR A 175 11.36 -5.01 -1.86
C THR A 175 9.93 -4.85 -1.38
N TRP A 176 9.37 -5.95 -0.89
CA TRP A 176 8.05 -5.99 -0.28
C TRP A 176 8.17 -6.14 1.23
N GLN A 177 7.36 -5.38 1.96
CA GLN A 177 7.27 -5.46 3.41
C GLN A 177 5.85 -5.90 3.78
N ARG A 178 5.72 -6.86 4.68
CA ARG A 178 4.43 -7.25 5.22
C ARG A 178 3.92 -6.15 6.17
N ALA A 179 2.75 -5.59 5.87
CA ALA A 179 2.04 -4.67 6.75
C ALA A 179 1.34 -5.44 7.88
N PHE A 180 1.37 -4.88 9.08
CA PHE A 180 0.79 -5.49 10.29
C PHE A 180 -0.71 -5.22 10.43
N ALA A 181 -1.16 -4.11 9.84
CA ALA A 181 -2.56 -3.76 9.73
C ALA A 181 -2.82 -3.09 8.38
N VAL A 182 -3.96 -3.40 7.78
CA VAL A 182 -4.47 -2.79 6.56
C VAL A 182 -5.88 -2.29 6.83
N GLY A 183 -6.07 -1.00 6.57
CA GLY A 183 -7.37 -0.35 6.49
C GLY A 183 -7.69 0.01 5.06
N VAL A 184 -8.97 -0.07 4.71
CA VAL A 184 -9.46 0.37 3.40
C VAL A 184 -10.69 1.23 3.58
N ASP A 185 -10.79 2.25 2.74
CA ASP A 185 -11.97 3.08 2.67
C ASP A 185 -12.28 3.44 1.22
N LEU A 186 -13.18 2.68 0.59
CA LEU A 186 -13.37 2.65 -0.86
C LEU A 186 -14.80 3.01 -1.29
N ILE A 187 -14.93 3.58 -2.48
CA ILE A 187 -16.19 3.84 -3.18
C ILE A 187 -16.20 2.97 -4.44
N ASP A 188 -17.28 2.24 -4.64
CA ASP A 188 -17.54 1.47 -5.86
C ASP A 188 -18.52 2.25 -6.74
N ASP A 189 -18.04 2.73 -7.90
CA ASP A 189 -18.88 3.46 -8.86
C ASP A 189 -19.50 2.54 -9.94
N GLY A 190 -19.27 1.22 -9.84
CA GLY A 190 -19.70 0.20 -10.79
C GLY A 190 -18.71 -0.07 -11.92
N THR A 191 -17.67 0.75 -12.07
CA THR A 191 -16.59 0.56 -13.06
C THR A 191 -15.24 0.42 -12.37
N PHE A 192 -14.98 1.24 -11.35
CA PHE A 192 -13.74 1.27 -10.59
C PHE A 192 -14.03 1.30 -9.09
N LEU A 193 -13.04 0.85 -8.32
CA LEU A 193 -12.92 1.17 -6.91
C LEU A 193 -11.98 2.36 -6.76
N THR A 194 -12.42 3.37 -6.05
CA THR A 194 -11.60 4.56 -5.73
C THR A 194 -11.61 4.81 -4.24
N GLY A 195 -10.51 5.27 -3.67
CA GLY A 195 -10.47 5.58 -2.25
C GLY A 195 -9.08 5.45 -1.67
N THR A 196 -9.02 5.15 -0.37
CA THR A 196 -7.77 5.16 0.40
C THR A 196 -7.47 3.78 0.94
N LEU A 197 -6.21 3.38 0.87
CA LEU A 197 -5.65 2.26 1.61
C LEU A 197 -4.69 2.82 2.67
N GLY A 198 -4.79 2.32 3.89
CA GLY A 198 -3.89 2.63 5.00
C GLY A 198 -3.14 1.38 5.42
N PHE A 199 -1.85 1.51 5.70
CA PHE A 199 -0.99 0.40 6.09
C PHE A 199 -0.17 0.76 7.32
N ALA A 200 -0.20 -0.11 8.32
CA ALA A 200 0.77 -0.11 9.40
C ALA A 200 2.01 -0.88 8.97
N ILE A 201 3.13 -0.20 8.86
CA ILE A 201 4.41 -0.78 8.48
C ILE A 201 5.40 -0.65 9.63
N GLY A 202 6.25 -1.67 9.79
CA GLY A 202 7.38 -1.56 10.70
C GLY A 202 8.45 -0.64 10.12
N ARG A 203 9.61 -0.63 10.77
CA ARG A 203 10.81 0.02 10.24
C ARG A 203 11.09 -0.43 8.80
N LEU A 204 11.39 0.52 7.91
CA LEU A 204 11.70 0.22 6.52
C LEU A 204 12.97 -0.65 6.42
N PRO A 205 12.92 -1.76 5.67
CA PRO A 205 14.09 -2.60 5.41
C PRO A 205 15.13 -1.86 4.56
N ASP A 206 16.40 -2.25 4.63
CA ASP A 206 17.47 -1.61 3.83
C ASP A 206 17.18 -1.64 2.32
N GLY A 207 16.58 -2.72 1.81
CA GLY A 207 16.17 -2.81 0.40
C GLY A 207 15.15 -1.74 -0.01
N ALA A 208 14.31 -1.28 0.92
CA ALA A 208 13.38 -0.17 0.69
C ALA A 208 14.08 1.19 0.80
N LEU A 209 15.24 1.31 1.45
CA LEU A 209 16.00 2.56 1.50
C LEU A 209 16.98 2.70 0.33
N ALA A 210 17.31 1.59 -0.35
CA ALA A 210 18.23 1.58 -1.47
C ALA A 210 17.89 2.58 -2.60
N PRO A 211 16.62 2.77 -3.00
CA PRO A 211 16.28 3.77 -4.02
C PRO A 211 16.60 5.21 -3.58
N LEU A 212 16.33 5.54 -2.31
CA LEU A 212 16.65 6.85 -1.74
C LEU A 212 18.16 7.07 -1.65
N ALA A 213 18.92 6.08 -1.20
CA ALA A 213 20.37 6.15 -1.12
C ALA A 213 21.01 6.33 -2.52
N ALA A 214 20.51 5.60 -3.52
CA ALA A 214 20.95 5.74 -4.90
C ALA A 214 20.65 7.14 -5.46
N TYR A 215 19.45 7.66 -5.23
CA TYR A 215 19.09 9.02 -5.62
C TYR A 215 19.95 10.08 -4.94
N ALA A 216 20.15 9.96 -3.62
CA ALA A 216 20.99 10.85 -2.85
C ALA A 216 22.41 10.89 -3.42
N THR A 217 22.99 9.72 -3.72
CA THR A 217 24.28 9.60 -4.40
C THR A 217 24.31 10.35 -5.73
N THR A 218 23.28 10.21 -6.56
CA THR A 218 23.27 10.87 -7.88
C THR A 218 23.08 12.38 -7.82
N THR A 219 22.58 12.91 -6.71
CA THR A 219 22.27 14.34 -6.55
C THR A 219 23.25 15.07 -5.64
N LEU A 220 24.26 14.37 -5.09
CA LEU A 220 25.30 14.93 -4.21
C LEU A 220 26.05 16.13 -4.81
N ASP A 221 26.31 16.09 -6.11
CA ASP A 221 27.09 17.12 -6.84
C ASP A 221 26.21 18.25 -7.41
N GLU A 222 24.89 18.21 -7.19
CA GLU A 222 23.99 19.25 -7.67
C GLU A 222 24.12 20.54 -6.84
N ASP A 223 23.99 21.70 -7.48
CA ASP A 223 23.92 22.99 -6.79
C ASP A 223 22.48 23.22 -6.30
N SER A 224 22.06 22.43 -5.31
CA SER A 224 20.69 22.40 -4.79
C SER A 224 20.66 22.26 -3.27
N GLY A 225 19.55 22.69 -2.65
CA GLY A 225 19.36 22.56 -1.20
C GLY A 225 19.36 21.11 -0.72
N ILE A 226 18.91 20.18 -1.56
CA ILE A 226 18.94 18.74 -1.24
C ILE A 226 20.36 18.17 -1.29
N ALA A 227 21.23 18.66 -2.18
CA ALA A 227 22.62 18.21 -2.22
C ALA A 227 23.39 18.59 -0.95
N GLU A 228 23.04 19.73 -0.32
CA GLU A 228 23.61 20.08 0.99
C GLU A 228 23.21 19.08 2.07
N LEU A 229 21.93 18.69 2.09
CA LEU A 229 21.43 17.66 2.99
C LEU A 229 22.18 16.34 2.77
N TRP A 230 22.33 15.89 1.52
CA TRP A 230 23.03 14.64 1.23
C TRP A 230 24.51 14.68 1.61
N ARG A 231 25.19 15.82 1.42
CA ARG A 231 26.58 15.98 1.88
C ARG A 231 26.71 15.89 3.40
N ASP A 232 25.69 16.27 4.15
CA ASP A 232 25.69 16.10 5.61
C ASP A 232 25.45 14.64 6.02
N GLU A 233 24.76 13.85 5.19
CA GLU A 233 24.55 12.41 5.37
C GLU A 233 25.72 11.54 4.85
N ASP A 234 26.59 12.05 3.97
CA ASP A 234 27.85 11.41 3.53
C ASP A 234 28.89 11.46 4.67
N VAL A 235 28.71 10.60 5.68
CA VAL A 235 29.45 10.68 6.94
C VAL A 235 30.91 10.31 6.76
N ASP A 236 31.22 9.38 5.85
CA ASP A 236 32.59 8.97 5.58
C ASP A 236 33.27 9.77 4.46
N GLY A 237 32.50 10.55 3.69
CA GLY A 237 32.99 11.48 2.67
C GLY A 237 33.48 10.76 1.42
N ASP A 238 32.97 9.56 1.13
CA ASP A 238 33.38 8.76 -0.02
C ASP A 238 32.65 9.12 -1.33
N GLY A 239 31.63 10.00 -1.24
CA GLY A 239 30.82 10.45 -2.37
C GLY A 239 29.76 9.45 -2.80
N VAL A 240 29.44 8.45 -1.97
CA VAL A 240 28.40 7.45 -2.19
C VAL A 240 27.54 7.33 -0.94
N ILE A 241 26.27 7.76 -1.05
CA ILE A 241 25.33 7.61 0.05
C ILE A 241 24.86 6.16 0.14
N SER A 242 25.16 5.53 1.27
CA SER A 242 24.71 4.18 1.61
C SER A 242 23.32 4.15 2.28
N THR A 243 22.70 2.97 2.34
CA THR A 243 21.46 2.79 3.10
C THR A 243 21.65 3.02 4.61
N ALA A 244 22.87 2.81 5.12
CA ALA A 244 23.20 3.04 6.51
C ALA A 244 23.26 4.54 6.85
N GLU A 245 23.64 5.38 5.87
CA GLU A 245 23.75 6.83 6.02
C GLU A 245 22.40 7.54 5.93
N VAL A 246 21.50 7.14 5.03
CA VAL A 246 20.14 7.75 4.99
C VAL A 246 19.23 7.32 6.14
N ARG A 247 19.55 6.19 6.79
CA ARG A 247 18.69 5.54 7.78
C ARG A 247 18.42 6.39 9.02
N PRO A 248 19.41 7.05 9.66
CA PRO A 248 19.16 7.98 10.76
C PRO A 248 18.15 9.08 10.40
N MET A 249 18.30 9.72 9.24
CA MET A 249 17.37 10.74 8.76
C MET A 249 15.97 10.15 8.58
N VAL A 250 15.84 8.99 7.93
CA VAL A 250 14.55 8.31 7.73
C VAL A 250 13.90 7.93 9.06
N ASP A 251 14.65 7.36 10.01
CA ASP A 251 14.13 6.99 11.33
C ASP A 251 13.67 8.24 12.14
N ILE A 252 14.24 9.43 11.89
CA ILE A 252 13.80 10.70 12.49
C ILE A 252 12.53 11.24 11.85
N LEU A 253 12.38 11.08 10.53
CA LEU A 253 11.26 11.61 9.75
C LEU A 253 10.04 10.68 9.72
N MET A 254 10.27 9.36 9.77
CA MET A 254 9.25 8.32 9.88
C MET A 254 9.18 7.78 11.30
N ARG A 255 8.92 8.67 12.26
CA ARG A 255 8.76 8.23 13.64
C ARG A 255 7.55 7.30 13.72
N PRO A 256 7.63 6.21 14.48
CA PRO A 256 6.44 5.45 14.81
C PRO A 256 5.31 6.37 15.28
N ASP A 257 4.16 6.22 14.65
CA ASP A 257 2.95 6.98 14.94
C ASP A 257 1.81 6.12 15.46
N LEU A 258 1.86 4.82 15.18
CA LEU A 258 0.84 3.84 15.52
C LEU A 258 1.15 3.06 16.78
N ASP A 259 0.14 2.92 17.63
CA ASP A 259 0.12 2.01 18.77
C ASP A 259 -0.82 0.84 18.50
N LEU A 260 -0.25 -0.27 18.04
CA LEU A 260 -1.00 -1.51 17.84
C LEU A 260 -0.90 -2.47 19.03
N GLY A 261 -0.28 -2.05 20.14
CA GLY A 261 -0.02 -2.84 21.33
C GLY A 261 1.12 -3.86 21.22
N ALA A 262 1.70 -4.21 22.37
CA ALA A 262 2.79 -5.18 22.49
C ALA A 262 2.48 -6.53 21.84
N CYS A 263 3.13 -6.79 20.70
CA CYS A 263 3.25 -8.10 20.09
C CYS A 263 4.73 -8.50 20.06
N ASP A 264 5.13 -9.40 20.96
CA ASP A 264 6.51 -9.90 21.05
C ASP A 264 6.93 -10.78 19.84
N ASP A 265 5.99 -11.12 18.94
CA ASP A 265 6.26 -11.85 17.70
C ASP A 265 5.34 -11.41 16.54
N ASP A 266 5.76 -11.70 15.30
CA ASP A 266 5.06 -11.38 14.04
C ASP A 266 3.71 -12.11 13.86
N THR A 267 3.18 -12.78 14.89
CA THR A 267 2.00 -13.65 14.80
C THR A 267 0.80 -13.19 15.62
N CYS A 268 0.97 -12.22 16.52
CA CYS A 268 -0.12 -11.74 17.35
C CYS A 268 -0.96 -10.66 16.65
N TYR A 269 -2.16 -11.05 16.22
CA TYR A 269 -3.26 -10.16 15.85
C TYR A 269 -3.92 -9.58 17.12
N ARG A 270 -3.47 -8.43 17.62
CA ARG A 270 -4.23 -7.66 18.65
C ARG A 270 -4.15 -6.16 18.42
N ILE A 271 -4.92 -5.66 17.45
CA ILE A 271 -5.06 -4.24 17.08
C ILE A 271 -5.79 -3.38 18.14
N PHE A 272 -5.97 -3.89 19.36
CA PHE A 272 -6.56 -3.15 20.50
C PHE A 272 -5.73 -3.34 21.77
N GLY A 273 -4.43 -3.60 21.59
CA GLY A 273 -3.48 -3.81 22.66
C GLY A 273 -2.78 -2.55 23.12
N ASP A 274 -3.31 -1.35 22.78
CA ASP A 274 -2.83 -0.01 23.17
C ASP A 274 -1.98 -0.10 24.44
N ASP A 275 -0.67 0.02 24.24
CA ASP A 275 0.32 -0.05 25.31
C ASP A 275 0.94 1.32 25.61
N ASP A 276 0.33 2.38 25.09
CA ASP A 276 0.81 3.77 25.03
C ASP A 276 2.20 3.91 24.34
N VAL A 277 2.61 2.95 23.49
CA VAL A 277 3.89 2.97 22.77
C VAL A 277 3.68 2.93 21.25
N ARG A 278 3.90 4.07 20.61
CA ARG A 278 3.99 4.15 19.15
C ARG A 278 5.23 3.39 18.67
N ASP A 279 5.04 2.25 18.01
CA ASP A 279 6.12 1.35 17.57
C ASP A 279 6.10 1.03 16.06
N ARG A 280 5.04 1.41 15.34
CA ARG A 280 4.94 1.28 13.87
C ARG A 280 4.82 2.62 13.16
N ALA A 281 5.40 2.69 11.98
CA ALA A 281 5.17 3.77 11.03
C ALA A 281 3.98 3.40 10.12
N SER A 282 3.52 4.37 9.36
CA SER A 282 2.31 4.21 8.55
C SER A 282 2.47 4.76 7.14
N VAL A 283 1.62 4.28 6.24
CA VAL A 283 1.44 4.87 4.91
C VAL A 283 -0.02 4.85 4.50
N GLY A 284 -0.48 6.00 4.03
CA GLY A 284 -1.76 6.18 3.35
C GLY A 284 -1.53 6.41 1.86
N VAL A 285 -2.26 5.68 1.03
CA VAL A 285 -2.26 5.86 -0.43
C VAL A 285 -3.68 6.02 -0.95
N THR A 286 -3.86 6.95 -1.87
CA THR A 286 -5.09 7.00 -2.68
C THR A 286 -4.92 6.07 -3.87
N ILE A 287 -5.97 5.33 -4.22
CA ILE A 287 -5.93 4.37 -5.32
C ILE A 287 -7.10 4.52 -6.28
N VAL A 288 -6.86 4.05 -7.51
CA VAL A 288 -7.91 3.62 -8.45
C VAL A 288 -7.63 2.16 -8.80
N ALA A 289 -8.65 1.31 -8.69
CA ALA A 289 -8.57 -0.10 -9.05
C ALA A 289 -9.68 -0.50 -10.04
N GLY A 290 -9.28 -1.11 -11.15
CA GLY A 290 -10.17 -1.56 -12.22
C GLY A 290 -10.39 -3.08 -12.18
N PRO A 291 -11.56 -3.59 -12.62
CA PRO A 291 -11.83 -5.02 -12.69
C PRO A 291 -10.73 -5.79 -13.44
N THR A 292 -10.38 -6.95 -12.94
CA THR A 292 -9.36 -7.82 -13.57
C THR A 292 -9.80 -9.28 -13.55
N VAL A 293 -8.97 -10.18 -14.08
CA VAL A 293 -9.18 -11.62 -14.08
C VAL A 293 -8.04 -12.26 -13.29
N LEU A 294 -8.39 -13.13 -12.34
CA LEU A 294 -7.43 -13.95 -11.59
C LEU A 294 -7.56 -15.40 -12.04
N GLU A 295 -6.44 -16.07 -12.28
CA GLU A 295 -6.37 -17.52 -12.52
C GLU A 295 -6.19 -18.34 -11.24
#